data_AF-A0AA90UU37-F1
#
_entry.id   AF-A0AA90UU37-F1
#
_cell.length_a   1.000
_cell.length_b   1.000
_cell.length_c   1.000
_cell.angle_alpha   90.00
_cell.angle_beta   90.00
_cell.angle_gamma   90.00
#
_symmetry.space_group_name_H-M   'P 1'
#
loop_
_entity.id
_entity.type
_entity.pdbx_description
1 polymer ?
#
loop_
_entity_poly.entity_id
_entity_poly.type
_entity_poly.pdbx_seq_one_letter_code
_entity_poly.pdbx_strand_id
1 'polypeptide(L)'
;MEEKKQKFLEALAQGYGIIATACEAIGIGRSTYYRWYNADPEFKEKVDEITETQVDFVESKLMQSINANDTTAIIFYLKTKGKKRGYSDKAQPKTADPLPVSQTLPEPSIEEDNKKIAAKIKSKKAYIVKLLKKQGKYTAELTYQVDITAKLLVRADILGDEIMADGHQAVNVEYSREGNERKTIDPKEKLYIELLQQGQKALRALGMNTESKERKSDNDSFNDFMAAMQEGDE
;
A
#
# COMPACT_ATOMS: atom_id res chain seq x y z
N MET A 1 10.52 -37.06 28.03
CA MET A 1 10.02 -35.87 27.30
C MET A 1 8.49 -35.90 27.28
N GLU A 2 7.87 -37.06 27.05
CA GLU A 2 6.42 -37.31 27.21
C GLU A 2 5.81 -36.80 28.53
N GLU A 3 6.42 -37.05 29.69
CA GLU A 3 5.85 -36.57 30.96
C GLU A 3 5.69 -35.04 31.04
N LYS A 4 6.60 -34.28 30.42
CA LYS A 4 6.49 -32.81 30.40
C LYS A 4 5.40 -32.34 29.42
N LYS A 5 5.20 -33.08 28.32
CA LYS A 5 4.09 -32.82 27.38
C LYS A 5 2.74 -33.14 28.02
N GLN A 6 2.64 -34.25 28.75
CA GLN A 6 1.41 -34.66 29.43
C GLN A 6 1.01 -33.65 30.51
N LYS A 7 1.98 -33.24 31.36
CA LYS A 7 1.76 -32.17 32.35
C LYS A 7 1.35 -30.85 31.68
N PHE A 8 1.86 -30.57 30.47
CA PHE A 8 1.47 -29.40 29.69
C PHE A 8 0.02 -29.43 29.23
N LEU A 9 -0.46 -30.58 28.74
CA LEU A 9 -1.86 -30.72 28.37
C LEU A 9 -2.80 -30.55 29.58
N GLU A 10 -2.41 -31.10 30.74
CA GLU A 10 -3.17 -30.92 31.99
C GLU A 10 -3.20 -29.45 32.43
N ALA A 11 -2.06 -28.77 32.41
CA ALA A 11 -1.98 -27.34 32.73
C ALA A 11 -2.73 -26.47 31.70
N LEU A 12 -2.77 -26.87 30.43
CA LEU A 12 -3.51 -26.18 29.38
C LEU A 12 -5.02 -26.32 29.58
N ALA A 13 -5.49 -27.52 29.95
CA ALA A 13 -6.88 -27.75 30.29
C ALA A 13 -7.31 -26.93 31.53
N GLN A 14 -6.46 -26.88 32.56
CA GLN A 14 -6.71 -26.07 33.77
C GLN A 14 -6.60 -24.56 33.51
N GLY A 15 -5.71 -24.14 32.62
CA GLY A 15 -5.49 -22.75 32.22
C GLY A 15 -6.51 -22.24 31.20
N TYR A 16 -7.61 -22.96 30.98
CA TYR A 16 -8.64 -22.65 29.98
C TYR A 16 -8.06 -22.41 28.60
N GLY A 17 -7.09 -23.20 28.13
CA GLY A 17 -6.50 -23.05 26.78
C GLY A 17 -5.48 -21.91 26.63
N ILE A 18 -5.15 -21.17 27.70
CA ILE A 18 -4.17 -20.09 27.61
C ILE A 18 -2.74 -20.69 27.65
N ILE A 19 -2.08 -20.68 26.49
CA ILE A 19 -0.71 -21.22 26.34
C ILE A 19 0.28 -20.55 27.32
N ALA A 20 0.12 -19.25 27.58
CA ALA A 20 1.02 -18.51 28.47
C ALA A 20 0.96 -19.01 29.91
N THR A 21 -0.24 -19.24 30.45
CA THR A 21 -0.41 -19.72 31.83
C THR A 21 0.05 -21.17 31.97
N ALA A 22 -0.21 -22.01 30.96
CA ALA A 22 0.30 -23.39 30.91
C ALA A 22 1.83 -23.45 30.84
N CYS A 23 2.46 -22.56 30.06
CA CYS A 23 3.91 -22.43 29.98
C CYS A 23 4.53 -22.00 31.32
N GLU A 24 3.92 -21.03 32.00
CA GLU A 24 4.36 -20.54 33.31
C GLU A 24 4.22 -21.60 34.41
N ALA A 25 3.09 -22.35 34.42
CA ALA A 25 2.83 -23.40 35.40
C ALA A 25 3.87 -24.53 35.40
N ILE A 26 4.52 -24.77 34.26
CA ILE A 26 5.49 -25.86 34.09
C ILE A 26 6.92 -25.33 33.95
N GLY A 27 7.09 -24.01 33.86
CA GLY A 27 8.40 -23.37 33.68
C GLY A 27 9.02 -23.66 32.32
N ILE A 28 8.21 -23.67 31.25
CA ILE A 28 8.67 -23.94 29.87
C ILE A 28 8.48 -22.67 29.03
N GLY A 29 9.46 -22.35 28.18
CA GLY A 29 9.33 -21.25 27.21
C GLY A 29 8.41 -21.61 26.03
N ARG A 30 7.64 -20.62 25.52
CA ARG A 30 6.72 -20.79 24.37
C ARG A 30 7.37 -21.43 23.14
N SER A 31 8.68 -21.21 22.94
CA SER A 31 9.46 -21.83 21.84
C SER A 31 9.45 -23.36 21.90
N THR A 32 9.45 -23.94 23.10
CA THR A 32 9.41 -25.38 23.30
C THR A 32 8.02 -25.95 22.98
N TYR A 33 6.96 -25.22 23.32
CA TYR A 33 5.59 -25.56 22.92
C TYR A 33 5.45 -25.63 21.40
N TYR A 34 5.85 -24.58 20.66
CA TYR A 34 5.74 -24.58 19.19
C TYR A 34 6.57 -25.68 18.54
N ARG A 35 7.74 -26.02 19.12
CA ARG A 35 8.54 -27.15 18.65
C ARG A 35 7.79 -28.48 18.82
N TRP A 36 7.10 -28.69 19.95
CA TRP A 36 6.30 -29.90 20.16
C TRP A 36 5.06 -29.93 19.27
N TYR A 37 4.37 -28.79 19.12
CA TYR A 37 3.20 -28.65 18.26
C TYR A 37 3.49 -28.98 16.79
N ASN A 38 4.68 -28.61 16.29
CA ASN A 38 5.07 -28.88 14.91
C ASN A 38 5.72 -30.25 14.69
N ALA A 39 6.32 -30.84 15.72
CA ALA A 39 7.03 -32.11 15.61
C ALA A 39 6.16 -33.34 15.90
N ASP A 40 5.07 -33.18 16.64
CA ASP A 40 4.24 -34.28 17.16
C ASP A 40 2.76 -34.06 16.83
N PRO A 41 2.21 -34.80 15.84
CA PRO A 41 0.81 -34.70 15.44
C PRO A 41 -0.20 -35.07 16.53
N GLU A 42 0.10 -36.04 17.39
CA GLU A 42 -0.81 -36.45 18.47
C GLU A 42 -0.93 -35.37 19.55
N PHE A 43 0.20 -34.71 19.86
CA PHE A 43 0.21 -33.58 20.79
C PHE A 43 -0.59 -32.40 20.23
N LYS A 44 -0.46 -32.14 18.93
CA LYS A 44 -1.23 -31.10 18.24
C LYS A 44 -2.73 -31.35 18.34
N GLU A 45 -3.19 -32.56 18.02
CA GLU A 45 -4.62 -32.91 18.06
C GLU A 45 -5.24 -32.67 19.44
N LYS A 46 -4.55 -33.10 20.51
CA LYS A 46 -5.00 -32.87 21.89
C LYS A 46 -5.04 -31.38 22.27
N VAL A 47 -4.07 -30.59 21.80
CA VAL A 47 -4.05 -29.14 22.04
C VAL A 47 -5.20 -28.46 21.30
N ASP A 48 -5.46 -28.86 20.05
CA ASP A 48 -6.54 -28.32 19.24
C ASP A 48 -7.91 -28.67 19.88
N GLU A 49 -8.11 -29.90 20.39
CA GLU A 49 -9.33 -30.31 21.11
C GLU A 49 -9.58 -29.49 22.38
N ILE A 50 -8.53 -29.22 23.18
CA ILE A 50 -8.63 -28.34 24.37
C ILE A 50 -8.99 -26.91 23.95
N THR A 51 -8.48 -26.45 22.80
CA THR A 51 -8.74 -25.11 22.28
C THR A 51 -10.18 -24.98 21.76
N GLU A 52 -10.72 -25.99 21.08
CA GLU A 52 -12.13 -26.02 20.69
C GLU A 52 -13.05 -26.01 21.92
N THR A 53 -12.71 -26.78 22.96
CA THR A 53 -13.46 -26.76 24.23
C THR A 53 -13.44 -25.37 24.90
N GLN A 54 -12.33 -24.64 24.80
CA GLN A 54 -12.24 -23.24 25.27
C GLN A 54 -13.19 -22.34 24.47
N VAL A 55 -13.26 -22.51 23.15
CA VAL A 55 -14.17 -21.74 22.29
C VAL A 55 -15.62 -22.01 22.69
N ASP A 56 -16.02 -23.27 22.87
CA ASP A 56 -17.37 -23.65 23.32
C ASP A 56 -17.75 -23.02 24.67
N PHE A 57 -16.80 -22.93 25.60
CA PHE A 57 -17.00 -22.26 26.88
C PHE A 57 -17.24 -20.75 26.72
N VAL A 58 -16.48 -20.09 25.85
CA VAL A 58 -16.66 -18.66 25.54
C VAL A 58 -17.99 -18.43 24.84
N GLU A 59 -18.39 -19.30 23.91
CA GLU A 59 -19.71 -19.25 23.27
C GLU A 59 -20.84 -19.38 24.30
N SER A 60 -20.69 -20.30 25.27
CA SER A 60 -21.64 -20.45 26.36
C SER A 60 -21.76 -19.18 27.22
N LYS A 61 -20.63 -18.51 27.50
CA LYS A 61 -20.62 -17.23 28.22
C LYS A 61 -21.23 -16.09 27.40
N LEU A 62 -20.96 -16.05 26.09
CA LEU A 62 -21.57 -15.09 25.18
C LEU A 62 -23.10 -15.24 25.19
N MET A 63 -23.61 -16.48 25.16
CA MET A 63 -25.05 -16.75 25.25
C MET A 63 -25.65 -16.33 26.59
N GLN A 64 -24.94 -16.51 27.70
CA GLN A 64 -25.36 -16.00 29.01
C GLN A 64 -25.47 -14.46 29.01
N SER A 65 -24.48 -13.76 28.45
CA SER A 65 -24.52 -12.29 28.34
C SER A 65 -25.65 -11.81 27.44
N ILE A 66 -25.97 -12.54 26.37
CA ILE A 66 -27.12 -12.27 25.50
C ILE A 66 -28.43 -12.41 26.29
N ASN A 67 -28.58 -13.48 27.08
CA ASN A 67 -29.76 -13.67 27.94
C ASN A 67 -29.88 -12.57 29.01
N ALA A 68 -28.76 -12.01 29.47
CA ALA A 68 -28.71 -10.88 30.39
C ALA A 68 -28.97 -9.52 29.72
N ASN A 69 -29.36 -9.49 28.43
CA ASN A 69 -29.61 -8.29 27.64
C ASN A 69 -28.40 -7.35 27.48
N ASP A 70 -27.17 -7.88 27.51
CA ASP A 70 -25.99 -7.08 27.15
C ASP A 70 -26.03 -6.72 25.66
N THR A 71 -26.22 -5.43 25.39
CA THR A 71 -26.33 -4.88 24.03
C THR A 71 -25.07 -5.15 23.21
N THR A 72 -23.90 -5.15 23.84
CA THR A 72 -22.61 -5.35 23.14
C THR A 72 -22.47 -6.79 22.65
N ALA A 73 -22.80 -7.76 23.52
CA ALA A 73 -22.79 -9.18 23.18
C ALA A 73 -23.78 -9.51 22.06
N ILE A 74 -24.99 -8.94 22.10
CA ILE A 74 -26.02 -9.11 21.06
C ILE A 74 -25.55 -8.57 19.72
N ILE A 75 -25.01 -7.34 19.69
CA ILE A 75 -24.47 -6.73 18.47
C ILE A 75 -23.32 -7.56 17.91
N PHE A 76 -22.39 -8.01 18.76
CA PHE A 76 -21.26 -8.83 18.35
C PHE A 76 -21.69 -10.16 17.72
N TYR A 77 -22.66 -10.85 18.34
CA TYR A 77 -23.21 -12.09 17.81
C TYR A 77 -23.91 -11.89 16.45
N LEU A 78 -24.70 -10.83 16.31
CA LEU A 78 -25.34 -10.50 15.03
C LEU A 78 -24.31 -10.13 13.95
N LYS A 79 -23.25 -9.40 14.29
CA LYS A 79 -22.18 -9.07 13.34
C LYS A 79 -21.39 -10.28 12.85
N THR A 80 -21.34 -11.36 13.62
CA THR A 80 -20.58 -12.56 13.29
C THR A 80 -21.45 -13.61 12.59
N LYS A 81 -22.52 -14.10 13.23
CA LYS A 81 -23.42 -15.13 12.68
C LYS A 81 -24.55 -14.54 11.85
N GLY A 82 -25.00 -13.33 12.15
CA GLY A 82 -26.05 -12.60 11.42
C GLY A 82 -25.58 -11.94 10.12
N LYS A 83 -24.33 -12.16 9.67
CA LYS A 83 -23.82 -11.64 8.38
C LYS A 83 -24.72 -11.97 7.19
N LYS A 84 -25.27 -13.18 7.16
CA LYS A 84 -26.22 -13.62 6.12
C LYS A 84 -27.52 -12.80 6.09
N ARG A 85 -27.86 -12.13 7.19
CA ARG A 85 -29.04 -11.27 7.34
C ARG A 85 -28.73 -9.78 7.18
N GLY A 86 -27.50 -9.41 6.81
CA GLY A 86 -27.09 -8.03 6.56
C GLY A 86 -26.47 -7.29 7.75
N TYR A 87 -26.24 -7.97 8.89
CA TYR A 87 -25.54 -7.38 10.03
C TYR A 87 -24.02 -7.43 9.79
N SER A 88 -23.48 -6.47 9.03
CA SER A 88 -22.03 -6.30 8.83
C SER A 88 -21.61 -4.84 8.96
N ASP A 89 -20.49 -4.57 9.63
CA ASP A 89 -19.92 -3.22 9.74
C ASP A 89 -19.31 -2.70 8.43
N LYS A 90 -18.99 -3.61 7.52
CA LYS A 90 -18.64 -3.21 6.15
C LYS A 90 -19.91 -2.71 5.52
N ALA A 91 -19.93 -1.43 5.11
CA ALA A 91 -20.83 -0.98 4.08
C ALA A 91 -20.65 -1.98 2.93
N GLN A 92 -21.65 -2.84 2.72
CA GLN A 92 -21.66 -3.58 1.48
C GLN A 92 -21.66 -2.48 0.41
N PRO A 93 -20.76 -2.55 -0.61
CA PRO A 93 -20.97 -1.71 -1.77
C PRO A 93 -22.43 -1.91 -2.13
N LYS A 94 -23.20 -0.83 -2.27
CA LYS A 94 -24.58 -0.94 -2.74
C LYS A 94 -24.50 -1.85 -3.94
N THR A 95 -24.92 -3.10 -3.78
CA THR A 95 -25.30 -3.91 -4.92
C THR A 95 -26.52 -3.15 -5.37
N ALA A 96 -26.28 -2.18 -6.27
CA ALA A 96 -27.26 -1.81 -7.26
C ALA A 96 -27.90 -3.14 -7.65
N ASP A 97 -29.24 -3.18 -7.62
CA ASP A 97 -30.04 -4.32 -8.06
C ASP A 97 -29.30 -5.07 -9.15
N PRO A 98 -29.21 -6.41 -9.14
CA PRO A 98 -28.50 -7.12 -10.19
C PRO A 98 -29.09 -6.61 -11.50
N LEU A 99 -28.30 -5.78 -12.19
CA LEU A 99 -28.66 -5.28 -13.49
C LEU A 99 -29.01 -6.54 -14.27
N PRO A 100 -30.13 -6.55 -15.00
CA PRO A 100 -30.56 -7.73 -15.73
C PRO A 100 -29.33 -8.29 -16.43
N VAL A 101 -29.04 -9.58 -16.20
CA VAL A 101 -27.93 -10.31 -16.82
C VAL A 101 -28.21 -10.30 -18.32
N SER A 102 -27.82 -9.21 -18.97
CA SER A 102 -28.04 -8.93 -20.37
C SER A 102 -26.70 -8.55 -20.95
N GLN A 103 -26.06 -9.60 -21.46
CA GLN A 103 -24.91 -9.58 -22.35
C GLN A 103 -23.64 -9.07 -21.67
N THR A 104 -22.65 -9.95 -21.58
CA THR A 104 -21.25 -9.59 -21.39
C THR A 104 -20.92 -8.41 -22.31
N LEU A 105 -20.91 -7.20 -21.75
CA LEU A 105 -20.14 -6.10 -22.31
C LEU A 105 -18.74 -6.66 -22.56
N PRO A 106 -18.15 -6.47 -23.76
CA PRO A 106 -16.79 -6.93 -23.99
C PRO A 106 -15.95 -6.37 -22.85
N GLU A 107 -15.27 -7.23 -22.09
CA GLU A 107 -14.27 -6.79 -21.12
C GLU A 107 -13.40 -5.78 -21.87
N PRO A 108 -13.35 -4.48 -21.46
CA PRO A 108 -12.43 -3.56 -22.10
C PRO A 108 -11.06 -4.20 -21.93
N SER A 109 -10.48 -4.62 -23.05
CA SER A 109 -9.43 -5.62 -23.03
C SER A 109 -8.22 -5.01 -22.35
N ILE A 110 -7.99 -5.42 -21.09
CA ILE A 110 -6.86 -4.99 -20.26
C ILE A 110 -5.55 -5.12 -21.05
N GLU A 111 -5.50 -6.09 -21.97
CA GLU A 111 -4.40 -6.31 -22.90
C GLU A 111 -4.20 -5.19 -23.94
N GLU A 112 -5.26 -4.65 -24.56
CA GLU A 112 -5.13 -3.55 -25.51
C GLU A 112 -4.68 -2.26 -24.82
N ASP A 113 -5.19 -1.98 -23.63
CA ASP A 113 -4.82 -0.78 -22.89
C ASP A 113 -3.36 -0.86 -22.41
N ASN A 114 -2.92 -2.03 -21.95
CA ASN A 114 -1.50 -2.26 -21.63
C ASN A 114 -0.59 -2.09 -22.86
N LYS A 115 -1.02 -2.56 -24.04
CA LYS A 115 -0.29 -2.36 -25.30
C LYS A 115 -0.21 -0.87 -25.67
N LYS A 116 -1.31 -0.12 -25.54
CA LYS A 116 -1.35 1.33 -25.79
C LYS A 116 -0.40 2.07 -24.84
N ILE A 117 -0.40 1.71 -23.55
CA ILE A 117 0.50 2.30 -22.54
C ILE A 117 1.96 2.02 -22.90
N ALA A 118 2.30 0.78 -23.25
CA ALA A 118 3.66 0.42 -23.68
C ALA A 118 4.11 1.20 -24.93
N ALA A 119 3.20 1.41 -25.88
CA ALA A 119 3.45 2.23 -27.07
C ALA A 119 3.71 3.70 -26.71
N LYS A 120 2.92 4.29 -25.80
CA LYS A 120 3.13 5.64 -25.26
C LYS A 120 4.49 5.77 -24.56
N ILE A 121 4.91 4.76 -23.79
CA ILE A 121 6.24 4.75 -23.14
C ILE A 121 7.35 4.72 -24.18
N LYS A 122 7.23 3.85 -25.19
CA LYS A 122 8.22 3.75 -26.28
C LYS A 122 8.35 5.06 -27.06
N SER A 123 7.24 5.73 -27.36
CA SER A 123 7.25 7.01 -28.08
C SER A 123 7.86 8.14 -27.26
N LYS A 124 7.48 8.30 -25.98
CA LYS A 124 8.07 9.30 -25.07
C LYS A 124 9.57 9.05 -24.84
N LYS A 125 9.98 7.79 -24.66
CA LYS A 125 11.40 7.41 -24.56
C LYS A 125 12.18 7.84 -25.80
N ALA A 126 11.69 7.47 -26.98
CA ALA A 126 12.33 7.84 -28.24
C ALA A 126 12.43 9.37 -28.42
N TYR A 127 11.39 10.10 -28.02
CA TYR A 127 11.37 11.56 -28.05
C TYR A 127 12.43 12.18 -27.13
N ILE A 128 12.53 11.73 -25.88
CA ILE A 128 13.53 12.21 -24.92
C ILE A 128 14.95 11.92 -25.45
N VAL A 129 15.20 10.69 -25.94
CA VAL A 129 16.50 10.35 -26.55
C VAL A 129 16.81 11.25 -27.75
N LYS A 130 15.84 11.51 -28.63
CA LYS A 130 16.00 12.41 -29.78
C LYS A 130 16.40 13.82 -29.34
N LEU A 131 15.76 14.36 -28.31
CA LEU A 131 16.09 15.67 -27.75
C LEU A 131 17.49 15.71 -27.14
N LEU A 132 17.86 14.70 -26.34
CA LEU A 132 19.19 14.62 -25.72
C LEU A 132 20.31 14.48 -26.77
N LYS A 133 20.06 13.71 -27.84
CA LYS A 133 21.00 13.59 -28.97
C LYS A 133 21.16 14.91 -29.72
N LYS A 134 20.07 15.65 -29.96
CA LYS A 134 20.11 16.98 -30.58
C LYS A 134 20.95 17.97 -29.76
N GLN A 135 20.91 17.85 -28.43
CA GLN A 135 21.70 18.68 -27.51
C GLN A 135 23.13 18.16 -27.29
N GLY A 136 23.52 17.03 -27.89
CA GLY A 136 24.83 16.41 -27.67
C GLY A 136 25.06 15.84 -26.26
N LYS A 137 24.01 15.76 -25.41
CA LYS A 137 24.10 15.36 -24.00
C LYS A 137 23.80 13.87 -23.75
N TYR A 138 23.52 13.10 -24.80
CA TYR A 138 23.13 11.70 -24.66
C TYR A 138 24.35 10.78 -24.50
N THR A 139 24.39 10.03 -23.39
CA THR A 139 25.36 8.95 -23.14
C THR A 139 24.62 7.63 -22.91
N ALA A 140 25.30 6.50 -23.14
CA ALA A 140 24.70 5.17 -22.98
C ALA A 140 24.23 4.90 -21.54
N GLU A 141 24.93 5.45 -20.55
CA GLU A 141 24.59 5.40 -19.12
C GLU A 141 23.20 6.00 -18.79
N LEU A 142 22.75 7.00 -19.57
CA LEU A 142 21.45 7.65 -19.36
C LEU A 142 20.26 6.77 -19.77
N THR A 143 20.49 5.60 -20.37
CA THR A 143 19.42 4.75 -20.91
C THR A 143 18.35 4.39 -19.88
N TYR A 144 18.75 4.05 -18.65
CA TYR A 144 17.82 3.73 -17.55
C TYR A 144 17.11 4.98 -17.03
N GLN A 145 17.81 6.11 -16.94
CA GLN A 145 17.22 7.37 -16.49
C GLN A 145 16.15 7.87 -17.46
N VAL A 146 16.42 7.77 -18.77
CA VAL A 146 15.45 8.11 -19.81
C VAL A 146 14.25 7.16 -19.80
N ASP A 147 14.47 5.87 -19.54
CA ASP A 147 13.38 4.88 -19.42
C ASP A 147 12.45 5.17 -18.23
N ILE A 148 13.03 5.40 -17.06
CA ILE A 148 12.28 5.77 -15.84
C ILE A 148 11.52 7.08 -16.05
N THR A 149 12.17 8.08 -16.64
CA THR A 149 11.55 9.38 -16.91
C THR A 149 10.37 9.24 -17.87
N ALA A 150 10.53 8.48 -18.96
CA ALA A 150 9.45 8.21 -19.91
C ALA A 150 8.25 7.52 -19.23
N LYS A 151 8.50 6.53 -18.36
CA LYS A 151 7.45 5.87 -17.58
C LYS A 151 6.72 6.82 -16.64
N LEU A 152 7.46 7.65 -15.89
CA LEU A 152 6.87 8.64 -14.98
C LEU A 152 5.97 9.63 -15.72
N LEU A 153 6.42 10.17 -16.85
CA LEU A 153 5.64 11.11 -17.65
C LEU A 153 4.37 10.48 -18.22
N VAL A 154 4.45 9.25 -18.74
CA VAL A 154 3.25 8.56 -19.26
C VAL A 154 2.26 8.26 -18.15
N ARG A 155 2.73 7.90 -16.94
CA ARG A 155 1.85 7.68 -15.79
C ARG A 155 1.20 8.97 -15.31
N ALA A 156 1.94 10.08 -15.31
CA ALA A 156 1.37 11.40 -15.02
C ALA A 156 0.32 11.78 -16.08
N ASP A 157 0.59 11.62 -17.37
CA ASP A 157 -0.36 11.92 -18.45
C ASP A 157 -1.67 11.12 -18.27
N ILE A 158 -1.58 9.81 -18.01
CA ILE A 158 -2.77 8.96 -17.78
C ILE A 158 -3.57 9.40 -16.56
N LEU A 159 -2.89 9.65 -15.44
CA LEU A 159 -3.58 10.06 -14.21
C LEU A 159 -4.19 11.47 -14.37
N GLY A 160 -3.54 12.34 -15.12
CA GLY A 160 -4.07 13.65 -15.50
C GLY A 160 -5.34 13.54 -16.35
N ASP A 161 -5.35 12.66 -17.35
CA ASP A 161 -6.55 12.39 -18.17
C ASP A 161 -7.71 11.91 -17.29
N GLU A 162 -7.45 11.07 -16.28
CA GLU A 162 -8.47 10.61 -15.32
C GLU A 162 -8.99 11.73 -14.40
N ILE A 163 -8.10 12.60 -13.91
CA ILE A 163 -8.45 13.72 -13.01
C ILE A 163 -9.22 14.81 -13.76
N MET A 164 -8.88 15.03 -15.02
CA MET A 164 -9.51 16.04 -15.88
C MET A 164 -10.79 15.53 -16.56
N ALA A 165 -11.15 14.25 -16.37
CA ALA A 165 -12.37 13.69 -16.90
C ALA A 165 -13.60 14.25 -16.17
N ASP A 166 -14.69 14.43 -16.92
CA ASP A 166 -15.96 14.94 -16.39
C ASP A 166 -16.50 14.02 -15.29
N GLY A 167 -16.51 14.52 -14.05
CA GLY A 167 -16.99 13.79 -12.87
C GLY A 167 -15.95 13.56 -11.77
N HIS A 168 -14.69 13.97 -11.94
CA HIS A 168 -13.71 13.91 -10.86
C HIS A 168 -13.98 14.96 -9.76
N GLN A 169 -13.97 14.54 -8.50
CA GLN A 169 -14.05 15.44 -7.35
C GLN A 169 -12.71 15.48 -6.63
N ALA A 170 -12.02 16.62 -6.69
CA ALA A 170 -10.70 16.79 -6.08
C ALA A 170 -10.72 16.69 -4.54
N VAL A 171 -11.87 16.93 -3.92
CA VAL A 171 -12.03 16.95 -2.46
C VAL A 171 -13.21 16.07 -2.06
N ASN A 172 -12.91 15.03 -1.28
CA ASN A 172 -13.90 14.18 -0.62
C ASN A 172 -14.43 14.89 0.62
N VAL A 173 -15.76 14.97 0.74
CA VAL A 173 -16.45 15.54 1.90
C VAL A 173 -17.11 14.40 2.67
N GLU A 174 -16.61 14.14 3.89
CA GLU A 174 -17.17 13.18 4.82
C GLU A 174 -17.89 13.91 5.96
N TYR A 175 -19.00 13.37 6.44
CA TYR A 175 -19.73 13.91 7.58
C TYR A 175 -19.48 13.04 8.82
N SER A 176 -19.08 13.66 9.92
CA SER A 176 -18.95 13.00 11.22
C SER A 176 -20.32 12.54 11.73
N ARG A 177 -20.35 11.60 12.69
CA ARG A 177 -21.57 11.21 13.41
C ARG A 177 -22.24 12.40 14.14
N GLU A 178 -21.46 13.43 14.43
CA GLU A 178 -21.89 14.69 15.06
C GLU A 178 -22.31 15.78 14.02
N GLY A 179 -22.31 15.46 12.72
CA GLY A 179 -22.69 16.39 11.66
C GLY A 179 -21.58 17.34 11.17
N ASN A 180 -20.39 17.27 11.76
CA ASN A 180 -19.25 18.09 11.35
C ASN A 180 -18.66 17.65 10.00
N GLU A 181 -18.37 18.60 9.11
CA GLU A 181 -17.72 18.35 7.81
C GLU A 181 -16.22 18.03 7.98
N ARG A 182 -15.77 17.00 7.27
CA ARG A 182 -14.35 16.67 7.09
C ARG A 182 -14.03 16.67 5.61
N LYS A 183 -13.07 17.51 5.21
CA LYS A 183 -12.63 17.62 3.82
C LYS A 183 -11.27 16.97 3.68
N THR A 184 -11.17 15.98 2.80
CA THR A 184 -9.93 15.25 2.50
C THR A 184 -9.68 15.35 1.00
N ILE A 185 -8.44 15.64 0.61
CA ILE A 185 -8.06 15.67 -0.82
C ILE A 185 -8.09 14.26 -1.38
N ASP A 186 -8.56 14.08 -2.62
CA ASP A 186 -8.53 12.78 -3.29
C ASP A 186 -7.08 12.26 -3.38
N PRO A 187 -6.81 11.00 -2.99
CA PRO A 187 -5.48 10.41 -3.11
C PRO A 187 -4.89 10.49 -4.52
N LYS A 188 -5.72 10.45 -5.57
CA LYS A 188 -5.30 10.60 -6.97
C LYS A 188 -4.71 11.97 -7.25
N GLU A 189 -5.29 13.04 -6.72
CA GLU A 189 -4.78 14.41 -6.85
C GLU A 189 -3.39 14.54 -6.22
N LYS A 190 -3.24 14.01 -5.00
CA LYS A 190 -1.94 13.99 -4.31
C LYS A 190 -0.90 13.19 -5.10
N LEU A 191 -1.29 12.02 -5.61
CA LEU A 191 -0.41 11.17 -6.41
C LEU A 191 0.00 11.83 -7.73
N TYR A 192 -0.92 12.55 -8.39
CA TYR A 192 -0.64 13.27 -9.63
C TYR A 192 0.39 14.38 -9.41
N ILE A 193 0.21 15.19 -8.36
CA ILE A 193 1.19 16.22 -7.98
C ILE A 193 2.55 15.59 -7.69
N GLU A 194 2.60 14.48 -6.97
CA GLU A 194 3.84 13.77 -6.66
C GLU A 194 4.54 13.26 -7.93
N LEU A 195 3.81 12.62 -8.84
CA LEU A 195 4.35 12.14 -10.12
C LEU A 195 4.90 13.28 -10.98
N LEU A 196 4.22 14.43 -11.02
CA LEU A 196 4.70 15.62 -11.71
C LEU A 196 6.00 16.15 -11.11
N GLN A 197 6.11 16.22 -9.79
CA GLN A 197 7.33 16.63 -9.10
C GLN A 197 8.50 15.66 -9.37
N GLN A 198 8.24 14.35 -9.31
CA GLN A 198 9.23 13.33 -9.64
C GLN A 198 9.67 13.41 -11.10
N GLY A 199 8.73 13.60 -12.03
CA GLY A 199 9.01 13.81 -13.45
C GLY A 199 9.86 15.05 -13.70
N GLN A 200 9.55 16.17 -13.05
CA GLN A 200 10.35 17.41 -13.15
C GLN A 200 11.77 17.20 -12.62
N LYS A 201 11.93 16.51 -11.49
CA LYS A 201 13.25 16.17 -10.93
C LYS A 201 14.05 15.28 -11.88
N ALA A 202 13.40 14.27 -12.49
CA ALA A 202 14.04 13.37 -13.44
C ALA A 202 14.47 14.11 -14.73
N LEU A 203 13.64 15.00 -15.27
CA LEU A 203 13.99 15.83 -16.43
C LEU A 203 15.17 16.77 -16.14
N ARG A 204 15.21 17.39 -14.96
CA ARG A 204 16.37 18.19 -14.51
C ARG A 204 17.65 17.35 -14.41
N ALA A 205 17.55 16.12 -13.92
CA ALA A 205 18.69 15.19 -13.83
C ALA A 205 19.23 14.80 -15.21
N LEU A 206 18.36 14.68 -16.21
CA LEU A 206 18.74 14.48 -17.62
C LEU A 206 19.36 15.73 -18.28
N GLY A 207 19.54 16.83 -17.53
CA GLY A 207 20.08 18.08 -18.06
C GLY A 207 19.13 18.79 -19.03
N MET A 208 17.84 18.43 -19.02
CA MET A 208 16.79 19.14 -19.72
C MET A 208 16.34 20.29 -18.81
N ASN A 209 16.26 21.51 -19.36
CA ASN A 209 15.95 22.74 -18.62
C ASN A 209 17.10 23.29 -17.74
N THR A 210 18.36 23.14 -18.18
CA THR A 210 19.55 23.75 -17.54
C THR A 210 19.86 25.17 -18.05
N GLU A 211 19.06 25.74 -18.95
CA GLU A 211 19.31 27.08 -19.52
C GLU A 211 19.34 28.19 -18.45
N SER A 212 18.74 27.98 -17.27
CA SER A 212 18.85 28.93 -16.15
C SER A 212 20.16 28.82 -15.35
N LYS A 213 21.04 27.86 -15.66
CA LYS A 213 22.29 27.60 -14.94
C LYS A 213 23.56 28.06 -15.67
N GLU A 214 23.47 28.71 -16.81
CA GLU A 214 24.56 29.57 -17.30
C GLU A 214 24.49 30.93 -16.58
N ARG A 215 24.70 30.94 -15.26
CA ARG A 215 25.45 32.08 -14.71
C ARG A 215 26.90 31.70 -14.93
N LYS A 216 27.56 32.40 -15.85
CA LYS A 216 29.02 32.40 -15.98
C LYS A 216 29.60 32.37 -14.56
N SER A 217 30.31 31.30 -14.21
CA SER A 217 31.12 31.30 -13.01
C SER A 217 32.17 32.40 -13.16
N ASP A 218 32.40 33.19 -12.12
CA ASP A 218 33.31 34.34 -11.99
C ASP A 218 34.81 34.07 -12.29
N ASN A 219 35.14 33.08 -13.12
CA ASN A 219 36.52 32.77 -13.53
C ASN A 219 37.09 33.75 -14.57
N ASP A 220 36.26 34.60 -15.18
CA ASP A 220 36.76 35.68 -16.05
C ASP A 220 37.39 36.82 -15.23
N SER A 221 36.98 37.02 -13.97
CA SER A 221 37.46 38.16 -13.16
C SER A 221 38.90 38.01 -12.66
N PHE A 222 39.39 36.79 -12.42
CA PHE A 222 40.76 36.56 -11.95
C PHE A 222 41.77 36.58 -13.10
N ASN A 223 41.37 36.08 -14.28
CA ASN A 223 42.22 36.12 -15.47
C ASN A 223 42.35 37.55 -16.04
N ASP A 224 41.27 38.34 -16.04
CA ASP A 224 41.35 39.77 -16.40
C ASP A 224 42.19 40.57 -15.38
N PHE A 225 42.11 40.22 -14.09
CA PHE A 225 42.95 40.86 -13.06
C PHE A 225 44.45 40.56 -13.23
N MET A 226 44.79 39.30 -13.55
CA MET A 226 46.18 38.90 -13.81
C MET A 226 46.73 39.51 -15.10
N ALA A 227 45.90 39.64 -16.15
CA ALA A 227 46.29 40.31 -17.39
C ALA A 227 46.57 41.81 -17.18
N ALA A 228 45.72 42.49 -16.39
CA ALA A 228 45.89 43.91 -16.08
C ALA A 228 47.12 44.20 -15.18
N MET A 229 47.55 43.24 -14.34
CA MET A 229 48.81 43.37 -13.61
C MET A 229 50.04 43.15 -14.49
N GLN A 230 49.92 42.33 -15.53
CA GLN A 230 51.04 42.00 -16.41
C GLN A 230 51.36 43.12 -17.42
N GLU A 231 50.39 43.98 -17.74
CA GLU A 231 50.59 45.17 -18.58
C GLU A 231 51.10 46.41 -17.82
N GLY A 232 51.23 46.35 -16.49
CA GLY A 232 51.63 47.49 -15.64
C GLY A 232 53.13 47.59 -15.32
N ASP A 233 53.94 46.62 -15.73
CA ASP A 233 55.39 46.50 -15.43
C ASP A 233 56.27 46.56 -16.71
N GLU A 234 55.94 47.44 -17.67
CA GLU A 234 56.85 47.91 -18.74
C GLU A 234 57.05 49.43 -18.73
#